data_AF-A0A2N3J8V7-F1
#
_entry.id   AF-A0A2N3J8V7-F1
#
_cell.length_a   1.000
_cell.length_b   1.000
_cell.length_c   1.000
_cell.angle_alpha   90.00
_cell.angle_beta   90.00
_cell.angle_gamma   90.00
#
_symmetry.space_group_name_H-M   'P 1'
#
loop_
_entity.id
_entity.type
_entity.pdbx_description
1 polymer ?
#
loop_
_entity_poly.entity_id
_entity_poly.type
_entity_poly.pdbx_seq_one_letter_code
_entity_poly.pdbx_strand_id
1 'polypeptide(L)'
;MNHYAEALALLQAQPDHELKQIGDQWQTPKALAWGLFHQFAPTLGPVVLDMFADDCNTLLPNYYDAEDNALTQDLAADLRRLGGAAFANPPYSRPCVDGDGNAITGMEAILNYCRDQRDLGAKIMLLIKAATSETWWPEDADFIQFISGRIGFEVPSWYVPRDPKKDKPSSSGFASAVVIFDTSWQGERRPEASLRRDDLITTGQLILDMIHRQAVALNIAARQTIEATSSVITLPAASETLATITTGVEPLQDWQQFPAIKTVIYQIDEADLLTPANTRLLAGYIRDLLDGDTNEEHTLSHATLMAKHLLNPDEEQLMLALNDGEAA
;
A
#
# COMPACT_ATOMS: atom_id res chain seq x y z
N MET A 1 10.24 0.01 -20.09
CA MET A 1 11.00 0.28 -18.86
C MET A 1 12.17 1.20 -19.19
N ASN A 2 12.31 2.33 -18.48
CA ASN A 2 13.51 3.16 -18.58
C ASN A 2 14.63 2.56 -17.70
N HIS A 3 15.88 2.94 -17.96
CA HIS A 3 17.04 2.39 -17.25
C HIS A 3 17.03 2.65 -15.72
N TYR A 4 16.31 3.67 -15.24
CA TYR A 4 16.14 3.93 -13.81
C TYR A 4 15.21 2.88 -13.18
N ALA A 5 14.07 2.62 -13.79
CA ALA A 5 13.15 1.57 -13.37
C ALA A 5 13.78 0.17 -13.45
N GLU A 6 14.57 -0.11 -14.50
CA GLU A 6 15.35 -1.36 -14.59
C GLU A 6 16.34 -1.51 -13.42
N ALA A 7 17.07 -0.44 -13.09
CA ALA A 7 18.00 -0.43 -11.97
C ALA A 7 17.29 -0.60 -10.62
N LEU A 8 16.10 -0.01 -10.47
CA LEU A 8 15.26 -0.19 -9.28
C LEU A 8 14.76 -1.62 -9.14
N ALA A 9 14.24 -2.23 -10.22
CA ALA A 9 13.80 -3.62 -10.21
C ALA A 9 14.96 -4.59 -9.87
N LEU A 10 16.16 -4.35 -10.42
CA LEU A 10 17.36 -5.10 -10.07
C LEU A 10 17.81 -4.90 -8.62
N LEU A 11 17.58 -3.71 -8.05
CA LEU A 11 17.86 -3.44 -6.65
C LEU A 11 16.87 -4.20 -5.75
N GLN A 12 15.58 -4.12 -6.03
CA GLN A 12 14.50 -4.80 -5.28
C GLN A 12 14.68 -6.32 -5.25
N ALA A 13 15.24 -6.91 -6.31
CA ALA A 13 15.49 -8.34 -6.41
C ALA A 13 16.72 -8.82 -5.61
N GLN A 14 17.51 -7.91 -5.00
CA GLN A 14 18.67 -8.30 -4.19
C GLN A 14 18.22 -8.90 -2.86
N PRO A 15 18.97 -9.89 -2.32
CA PRO A 15 18.65 -10.51 -1.03
C PRO A 15 18.90 -9.55 0.15
N ASP A 16 19.76 -8.55 -0.01
CA ASP A 16 20.10 -7.55 0.99
C ASP A 16 20.56 -6.23 0.36
N HIS A 17 20.55 -5.16 1.16
CA HIS A 17 20.71 -3.78 0.70
C HIS A 17 21.53 -2.96 1.71
N GLU A 18 22.40 -2.10 1.19
CA GLU A 18 22.96 -0.98 1.95
C GLU A 18 21.95 0.17 2.02
N LEU A 19 21.89 0.88 3.14
CA LEU A 19 20.91 1.96 3.35
C LEU A 19 21.01 3.07 2.30
N LYS A 20 22.22 3.33 1.78
CA LYS A 20 22.45 4.34 0.74
C LYS A 20 21.87 3.97 -0.63
N GLN A 21 21.60 2.68 -0.89
CA GLN A 21 21.08 2.22 -2.18
C GLN A 21 19.60 2.59 -2.36
N ILE A 22 18.84 2.69 -1.27
CA ILE A 22 17.40 2.97 -1.28
C ILE A 22 17.08 4.47 -1.17
N GLY A 23 18.03 5.35 -1.51
CA GLY A 23 17.94 6.80 -1.25
C GLY A 23 16.70 7.50 -1.83
N ASP A 24 16.25 7.08 -3.01
CA ASP A 24 15.04 7.63 -3.64
C ASP A 24 13.75 6.93 -3.16
N GLN A 25 13.88 5.83 -2.45
CA GLN A 25 12.79 4.89 -2.14
C GLN A 25 12.22 5.08 -0.73
N TRP A 26 12.66 6.12 -0.02
CA TRP A 26 12.16 6.47 1.29
C TRP A 26 10.72 6.94 1.23
N GLN A 27 9.86 6.30 2.02
CA GLN A 27 8.42 6.49 1.99
C GLN A 27 7.98 7.55 3.01
N THR A 28 6.98 8.34 2.64
CA THR A 28 6.34 9.26 3.59
C THR A 28 5.47 8.45 4.55
N PRO A 29 5.60 8.63 5.88
CA PRO A 29 4.76 7.93 6.83
C PRO A 29 3.29 8.19 6.54
N LYS A 30 2.49 7.14 6.41
CA LYS A 30 1.09 7.24 5.98
C LYS A 30 0.29 8.22 6.85
N ALA A 31 0.44 8.15 8.18
CA ALA A 31 -0.22 9.08 9.10
C ALA A 31 0.20 10.55 8.88
N LEU A 32 1.46 10.82 8.52
CA LEU A 32 1.89 12.17 8.19
C LEU A 32 1.22 12.67 6.91
N ALA A 33 1.21 11.84 5.85
CA ALA A 33 0.61 12.19 4.57
C ALA A 33 -0.89 12.51 4.72
N TRP A 34 -1.66 11.64 5.39
CA TRP A 34 -3.09 11.87 5.62
C TRP A 34 -3.35 13.11 6.49
N GLY A 35 -2.47 13.42 7.44
CA GLY A 35 -2.51 14.67 8.19
C GLY A 35 -2.32 15.90 7.30
N LEU A 36 -1.38 15.84 6.35
CA LEU A 36 -1.17 16.89 5.35
C LEU A 36 -2.37 17.04 4.40
N PHE A 37 -2.89 15.91 3.90
CA PHE A 37 -4.04 15.91 2.99
C PHE A 37 -5.25 16.57 3.67
N HIS A 38 -5.51 16.24 4.92
CA HIS A 38 -6.55 16.89 5.71
C HIS A 38 -6.27 18.38 5.96
N GLN A 39 -5.04 18.73 6.35
CA GLN A 39 -4.65 20.11 6.65
C GLN A 39 -4.89 21.06 5.47
N PHE A 40 -4.64 20.59 4.24
CA PHE A 40 -4.72 21.42 3.04
C PHE A 40 -5.97 21.19 2.20
N ALA A 41 -6.79 20.19 2.49
CA ALA A 41 -8.04 19.93 1.76
C ALA A 41 -8.97 21.16 1.63
N PRO A 42 -9.14 22.03 2.65
CA PRO A 42 -10.03 23.19 2.53
C PRO A 42 -9.59 24.23 1.49
N THR A 43 -8.29 24.32 1.19
CA THR A 43 -7.75 25.33 0.25
C THR A 43 -7.30 24.71 -1.06
N LEU A 44 -6.57 23.59 -1.01
CA LEU A 44 -6.01 22.92 -2.18
C LEU A 44 -7.06 22.03 -2.88
N GLY A 45 -7.98 21.46 -2.11
CA GLY A 45 -8.89 20.39 -2.55
C GLY A 45 -8.36 18.99 -2.19
N PRO A 46 -9.12 17.92 -2.53
CA PRO A 46 -8.72 16.56 -2.23
C PRO A 46 -7.45 16.17 -3.01
N VAL A 47 -6.54 15.46 -2.36
CA VAL A 47 -5.37 14.87 -3.02
C VAL A 47 -5.77 13.53 -3.62
N VAL A 48 -5.51 13.34 -4.92
CA VAL A 48 -6.05 12.22 -5.71
C VAL A 48 -4.99 11.46 -6.50
N LEU A 49 -3.76 11.99 -6.58
CA LEU A 49 -2.65 11.40 -7.32
C LEU A 49 -1.33 11.50 -6.55
N ASP A 50 -0.53 10.43 -6.53
CA ASP A 50 0.83 10.39 -5.97
C ASP A 50 1.88 10.35 -7.09
N MET A 51 2.75 11.36 -7.20
CA MET A 51 3.59 11.53 -8.39
C MET A 51 4.85 10.67 -8.44
N PHE A 52 5.33 10.13 -7.31
CA PHE A 52 6.59 9.39 -7.27
C PHE A 52 6.44 8.20 -6.32
N ALA A 53 5.67 7.21 -6.75
CA ALA A 53 5.28 6.08 -5.91
C ALA A 53 5.24 4.77 -6.71
N ASP A 54 5.39 3.65 -6.03
CA ASP A 54 5.22 2.30 -6.57
C ASP A 54 4.09 1.59 -5.80
N ASP A 55 3.66 0.42 -6.28
CA ASP A 55 2.67 -0.46 -5.63
C ASP A 55 2.94 -0.68 -4.14
N CYS A 56 4.22 -0.74 -3.76
CA CYS A 56 4.63 -1.01 -2.38
C CYS A 56 4.57 0.20 -1.45
N ASN A 57 4.40 1.43 -1.97
CA ASN A 57 4.55 2.66 -1.20
C ASN A 57 3.47 3.72 -1.46
N THR A 58 2.64 3.53 -2.47
CA THR A 58 1.64 4.52 -2.86
C THR A 58 0.69 4.88 -1.71
N LEU A 59 0.41 6.18 -1.60
CA LEU A 59 -0.53 6.72 -0.63
C LEU A 59 -1.95 6.85 -1.20
N LEU A 60 -2.10 6.76 -2.52
CA LEU A 60 -3.29 7.11 -3.28
C LEU A 60 -3.58 6.08 -4.38
N PRO A 61 -4.84 5.90 -4.79
CA PRO A 61 -5.18 4.90 -5.81
C PRO A 61 -4.66 5.22 -7.21
N ASN A 62 -4.38 6.50 -7.51
CA ASN A 62 -3.73 6.90 -8.75
C ASN A 62 -2.31 7.35 -8.42
N TYR A 63 -1.32 6.84 -9.16
CA TYR A 63 0.07 7.21 -8.98
C TYR A 63 0.86 6.99 -10.26
N TYR A 64 2.01 7.64 -10.32
CA TYR A 64 3.03 7.40 -11.33
C TYR A 64 4.19 6.64 -10.71
N ASP A 65 4.55 5.52 -11.33
CA ASP A 65 5.66 4.68 -10.93
C ASP A 65 6.95 5.03 -11.69
N ALA A 66 8.03 4.29 -11.38
CA ALA A 66 9.30 4.52 -12.03
C ALA A 66 9.26 4.29 -13.55
N GLU A 67 8.37 3.42 -14.05
CA GLU A 67 8.19 3.16 -15.48
C GLU A 67 7.34 4.24 -16.15
N ASP A 68 6.22 4.58 -15.52
CA ASP A 68 5.28 5.62 -15.92
C ASP A 68 5.76 7.01 -15.45
N ASN A 69 6.94 7.40 -15.94
CA ASN A 69 7.67 8.59 -15.49
C ASN A 69 6.78 9.84 -15.40
N ALA A 70 6.57 10.32 -14.16
CA ALA A 70 5.77 11.50 -13.85
C ALA A 70 6.15 12.74 -14.67
N LEU A 71 7.45 12.95 -14.95
CA LEU A 71 7.93 14.14 -15.65
C LEU A 71 7.60 14.16 -17.14
N THR A 72 7.03 13.07 -17.66
CA THR A 72 6.55 12.97 -19.05
C THR A 72 5.02 13.05 -19.18
N GLN A 73 4.30 13.08 -18.05
CA GLN A 73 2.84 13.06 -18.03
C GLN A 73 2.23 14.46 -18.18
N ASP A 74 1.00 14.55 -18.67
CA ASP A 74 0.16 15.76 -18.57
C ASP A 74 -0.62 15.74 -17.26
N LEU A 75 0.08 16.02 -16.16
CA LEU A 75 -0.49 16.02 -14.82
C LEU A 75 -1.70 16.95 -14.71
N ALA A 76 -1.69 18.11 -15.37
CA ALA A 76 -2.82 19.02 -15.35
C ALA A 76 -4.07 18.39 -15.99
N ALA A 77 -3.92 17.65 -17.09
CA ALA A 77 -5.04 16.90 -17.68
C ALA A 77 -5.53 15.78 -16.76
N ASP A 78 -4.62 15.03 -16.14
CA ASP A 78 -5.01 13.96 -15.21
C ASP A 78 -5.72 14.49 -13.98
N LEU A 79 -5.26 15.60 -13.40
CA LEU A 79 -5.92 16.23 -12.26
C LEU A 79 -7.28 16.83 -12.63
N ARG A 80 -7.45 17.35 -13.86
CA ARG A 80 -8.78 17.77 -14.36
C ARG A 80 -9.74 16.58 -14.47
N ARG A 81 -9.25 15.42 -14.89
CA ARG A 81 -10.04 14.18 -15.01
C ARG A 81 -10.39 13.60 -13.64
N LEU A 82 -9.43 13.57 -12.71
CA LEU A 82 -9.59 12.99 -11.38
C LEU A 82 -10.31 13.92 -10.40
N GLY A 83 -10.27 15.24 -10.62
CA GLY A 83 -10.98 16.24 -9.81
C GLY A 83 -10.27 16.57 -8.49
N GLY A 84 -8.95 16.75 -8.49
CA GLY A 84 -8.21 17.04 -7.26
C GLY A 84 -6.79 17.57 -7.49
N ALA A 85 -5.95 17.43 -6.46
CA ALA A 85 -4.55 17.82 -6.44
C ALA A 85 -3.62 16.59 -6.41
N ALA A 86 -2.36 16.79 -6.77
CA ALA A 86 -1.31 15.79 -6.64
C ALA A 86 -0.48 16.01 -5.38
N PHE A 87 0.04 14.91 -4.84
CA PHE A 87 1.07 14.90 -3.82
C PHE A 87 2.37 14.34 -4.37
N ALA A 88 3.50 14.79 -3.83
CA ALA A 88 4.80 14.22 -4.12
C ALA A 88 5.74 14.30 -2.92
N ASN A 89 6.44 13.19 -2.68
CA ASN A 89 7.71 13.14 -1.97
C ASN A 89 8.80 12.77 -2.99
N PRO A 90 9.43 13.73 -3.67
CA PRO A 90 10.23 13.46 -4.86
C PRO A 90 11.57 12.77 -4.56
N PRO A 91 12.14 12.04 -5.54
CA PRO A 91 13.49 11.50 -5.44
C PRO A 91 14.54 12.62 -5.42
N TYR A 92 15.56 12.46 -4.56
CA TYR A 92 16.66 13.43 -4.40
C TYR A 92 17.95 13.03 -5.11
N SER A 93 17.95 11.92 -5.84
CA SER A 93 19.07 11.54 -6.68
C SER A 93 19.46 12.64 -7.66
N ARG A 94 20.72 12.55 -8.14
CA ARG A 94 21.25 13.50 -9.12
C ARG A 94 20.43 13.42 -10.41
N PRO A 95 20.41 14.50 -11.21
CA PRO A 95 19.72 14.51 -12.49
C PRO A 95 20.00 13.26 -13.33
N CYS A 96 18.91 12.64 -13.78
CA CYS A 96 18.90 11.42 -14.57
C CYS A 96 17.94 11.63 -15.76
N VAL A 97 18.31 11.16 -16.95
CA VAL A 97 17.49 11.28 -18.17
C VAL A 97 17.38 9.92 -18.87
N ASP A 98 16.22 9.63 -19.45
CA ASP A 98 16.01 8.42 -20.23
C ASP A 98 16.73 8.46 -21.60
N GLY A 99 16.55 7.39 -22.40
CA GLY A 99 17.18 7.27 -23.72
C GLY A 99 16.71 8.33 -24.74
N ASP A 100 15.55 8.93 -24.51
CA ASP A 100 14.96 9.98 -25.34
C ASP A 100 15.31 11.39 -24.83
N GLY A 101 16.02 11.48 -23.70
CA GLY A 101 16.46 12.72 -23.08
C GLY A 101 15.45 13.33 -22.11
N ASN A 102 14.35 12.63 -21.79
CA ASN A 102 13.39 13.11 -20.80
C ASN A 102 13.98 12.95 -19.40
N ALA A 103 13.79 13.96 -18.55
CA ALA A 103 14.20 13.87 -17.15
C ALA A 103 13.41 12.77 -16.41
N ILE A 104 14.08 12.03 -15.53
CA ILE A 104 13.50 11.04 -14.63
C ILE A 104 13.60 11.54 -13.19
N THR A 105 14.79 11.94 -12.76
CA THR A 105 15.04 12.48 -11.41
C THR A 105 15.86 13.78 -11.47
N GLY A 106 15.99 14.43 -10.31
CA GLY A 106 16.70 15.70 -10.14
C GLY A 106 15.74 16.83 -9.79
N MET A 107 15.94 17.41 -8.60
CA MET A 107 15.03 18.41 -8.03
C MET A 107 14.75 19.61 -8.93
N GLU A 108 15.71 20.08 -9.71
CA GLU A 108 15.50 21.21 -10.64
C GLU A 108 14.53 20.85 -11.76
N ALA A 109 14.69 19.67 -12.38
CA ALA A 109 13.78 19.20 -13.42
C ALA A 109 12.37 18.94 -12.86
N ILE A 110 12.28 18.34 -11.67
CA ILE A 110 11.02 18.07 -10.98
C ILE A 110 10.28 19.38 -10.68
N LEU A 111 10.97 20.39 -10.17
CA LEU A 111 10.35 21.67 -9.83
C LEU A 111 9.98 22.48 -11.07
N ASN A 112 10.76 22.42 -12.15
CA ASN A 112 10.39 23.03 -13.43
C ASN A 112 9.13 22.38 -14.02
N TYR A 113 9.06 21.05 -14.00
CA TYR A 113 7.84 20.32 -14.38
C TYR A 113 6.63 20.76 -13.53
N CYS A 114 6.79 20.89 -12.21
CA CYS A 114 5.72 21.36 -11.34
C CYS A 114 5.23 22.77 -11.72
N ARG A 115 6.15 23.69 -12.09
CA ARG A 115 5.80 25.04 -12.57
C ARG A 115 5.02 24.98 -13.87
N ASP A 116 5.50 24.22 -14.84
CA ASP A 116 4.86 24.08 -16.16
C ASP A 116 3.45 23.51 -16.02
N GLN A 117 3.28 22.46 -15.21
CA GLN A 117 1.97 21.85 -14.96
C GLN A 117 1.04 22.78 -14.17
N ARG A 118 1.57 23.53 -13.21
CA ARG A 118 0.82 24.53 -12.46
C ARG A 118 0.30 25.65 -13.37
N ASP A 119 1.08 26.10 -14.34
CA ASP A 119 0.63 27.09 -15.32
C ASP A 119 -0.48 26.55 -16.24
N LEU A 120 -0.56 25.22 -16.40
CA LEU A 120 -1.67 24.51 -17.05
C LEU A 120 -2.86 24.22 -16.11
N GLY A 121 -2.79 24.68 -14.85
CA GLY A 121 -3.86 24.57 -13.85
C GLY A 121 -3.75 23.35 -12.91
N ALA A 122 -2.63 22.63 -12.91
CA ALA A 122 -2.38 21.59 -11.92
C ALA A 122 -2.26 22.19 -10.52
N LYS A 123 -2.71 21.42 -9.53
CA LYS A 123 -2.54 21.71 -8.10
C LYS A 123 -1.62 20.67 -7.50
N ILE A 124 -0.49 21.10 -6.95
CA ILE A 124 0.60 20.19 -6.57
C ILE A 124 1.07 20.54 -5.17
N MET A 125 1.11 19.54 -4.28
CA MET A 125 1.68 19.62 -2.95
C MET A 125 2.93 18.75 -2.86
N LEU A 126 4.07 19.38 -2.58
CA LEU A 126 5.35 18.70 -2.39
C LEU A 126 5.70 18.66 -0.91
N LEU A 127 6.10 17.49 -0.41
CA LEU A 127 6.81 17.35 0.87
C LEU A 127 8.31 17.29 0.56
N ILE A 128 9.04 18.38 0.83
CA ILE A 128 10.46 18.46 0.48
C ILE A 128 11.34 18.94 1.64
N LYS A 129 12.64 18.69 1.53
CA LYS A 129 13.66 19.26 2.41
C LYS A 129 13.59 20.79 2.35
N ALA A 130 13.49 21.42 3.51
CA ALA A 130 13.68 22.86 3.70
C ALA A 130 15.16 23.21 3.41
N ALA A 131 15.44 23.57 2.17
CA ALA A 131 16.79 23.67 1.64
C ALA A 131 17.07 25.06 1.04
N THR A 132 16.82 26.12 1.80
CA THR A 132 16.88 27.53 1.34
C THR A 132 18.24 27.97 0.80
N SER A 133 19.30 27.17 0.99
CA SER A 133 20.64 27.40 0.43
C SER A 133 20.87 26.71 -0.92
N GLU A 134 19.99 25.80 -1.33
CA GLU A 134 20.09 25.08 -2.58
C GLU A 134 19.55 25.92 -3.73
N THR A 135 20.16 25.82 -4.90
CA THR A 135 19.73 26.58 -6.09
C THR A 135 18.35 26.18 -6.60
N TRP A 136 17.93 24.94 -6.33
CA TRP A 136 16.62 24.43 -6.73
C TRP A 136 15.50 24.84 -5.78
N TRP A 137 15.79 25.42 -4.60
CA TRP A 137 14.75 25.76 -3.62
C TRP A 137 13.70 26.71 -4.22
N PRO A 138 12.40 26.34 -4.23
CA PRO A 138 11.40 27.01 -5.05
C PRO A 138 10.82 28.24 -4.34
N GLU A 139 11.62 29.30 -4.18
CA GLU A 139 11.16 30.56 -3.57
C GLU A 139 9.96 31.19 -4.28
N ASP A 140 9.71 30.81 -5.53
CA ASP A 140 8.61 31.26 -6.37
C ASP A 140 7.29 30.51 -6.11
N ALA A 141 7.29 29.37 -5.40
CA ALA A 141 6.07 28.62 -5.10
C ALA A 141 4.98 29.46 -4.42
N ASP A 142 3.71 29.15 -4.73
CA ASP A 142 2.53 29.89 -4.26
C ASP A 142 2.34 29.79 -2.75
N PHE A 143 2.88 28.74 -2.14
CA PHE A 143 2.87 28.56 -0.70
C PHE A 143 4.06 27.72 -0.25
N ILE A 144 4.66 28.12 0.87
CA ILE A 144 5.69 27.34 1.58
C ILE A 144 5.42 27.47 3.07
N GLN A 145 5.35 26.33 3.76
CA GLN A 145 5.27 26.30 5.22
C GLN A 145 6.19 25.21 5.78
N PHE A 146 6.97 25.57 6.79
CA PHE A 146 7.90 24.64 7.44
C PHE A 146 7.18 23.70 8.40
N ILE A 147 7.73 22.50 8.55
CA ILE A 147 7.28 21.51 9.52
C ILE A 147 8.28 21.49 10.68
N SER A 148 7.79 21.78 11.88
CA SER A 148 8.52 21.62 13.13
C SER A 148 8.50 20.16 13.58
N GLY A 149 9.68 19.62 13.88
CA GLY A 149 9.91 18.20 14.17
C GLY A 149 10.54 17.45 12.99
N ARG A 150 11.47 16.54 13.27
CA ARG A 150 12.09 15.70 12.23
C ARG A 150 11.09 14.63 11.77
N ILE A 151 11.00 14.44 10.46
CA ILE A 151 10.21 13.35 9.89
C ILE A 151 11.10 12.11 9.83
N GLY A 152 10.66 11.04 10.48
CA GLY A 152 11.23 9.72 10.27
C GLY A 152 10.55 9.10 9.06
N PHE A 153 11.17 9.20 7.88
CA PHE A 153 10.68 8.49 6.70
C PHE A 153 10.82 6.98 6.89
N GLU A 154 9.99 6.23 6.19
CA GLU A 154 9.93 4.77 6.27
C GLU A 154 10.77 4.17 5.15
N VAL A 155 11.39 3.03 5.40
CA VAL A 155 12.06 2.26 4.35
C VAL A 155 11.04 1.42 3.61
N PRO A 156 11.27 1.09 2.33
CA PRO A 156 10.33 0.29 1.59
C PRO A 156 10.22 -1.14 2.13
N SER A 157 9.07 -1.78 1.91
CA SER A 157 8.77 -3.12 2.45
C SER A 157 9.72 -4.21 1.98
N TRP A 158 10.33 -4.05 0.80
CA TRP A 158 11.34 -4.95 0.24
C TRP A 158 12.76 -4.70 0.78
N TYR A 159 12.97 -3.65 1.58
CA TYR A 159 14.29 -3.34 2.13
C TYR A 159 14.71 -4.37 3.18
N VAL A 160 15.80 -5.08 2.87
CA VAL A 160 16.49 -5.99 3.79
C VAL A 160 17.89 -5.43 4.08
N PRO A 161 18.24 -5.04 5.32
CA PRO A 161 19.54 -4.45 5.62
C PRO A 161 20.68 -5.47 5.51
N ARG A 162 21.73 -5.15 4.73
CA ARG A 162 22.93 -5.99 4.59
C ARG A 162 23.71 -6.11 5.89
N ASP A 163 23.93 -5.00 6.59
CA ASP A 163 24.49 -4.96 7.93
C ASP A 163 23.45 -4.38 8.91
N PRO A 164 22.84 -5.19 9.80
CA PRO A 164 21.78 -4.73 10.71
C PRO A 164 22.17 -3.55 11.61
N LYS A 165 23.46 -3.28 11.81
CA LYS A 165 23.94 -2.15 12.61
C LYS A 165 24.19 -0.91 11.75
N LYS A 166 24.84 -1.05 10.60
CA LYS A 166 25.20 0.07 9.72
C LYS A 166 24.04 0.54 8.86
N ASP A 167 23.23 -0.41 8.42
CA ASP A 167 22.11 -0.20 7.50
C ASP A 167 20.78 -0.06 8.26
N LYS A 168 20.84 0.39 9.53
CA LYS A 168 19.66 0.69 10.33
C LYS A 168 19.04 2.02 9.87
N PRO A 169 17.74 2.05 9.52
CA PRO A 169 17.06 3.30 9.19
C PRO A 169 17.13 4.33 10.31
N SER A 170 17.26 5.60 9.95
CA SER A 170 17.25 6.72 10.90
C SER A 170 16.37 7.84 10.38
N SER A 171 15.95 8.75 11.27
CA SER A 171 15.14 9.90 10.86
C SER A 171 15.85 10.79 9.86
N SER A 172 15.12 11.54 9.05
CA SER A 172 15.72 12.55 8.18
C SER A 172 16.63 13.49 8.99
N GLY A 173 17.87 13.67 8.53
CA GLY A 173 18.82 14.62 9.13
C GLY A 173 18.48 16.08 8.85
N PHE A 174 17.37 16.36 8.14
CA PHE A 174 17.03 17.65 7.56
C PHE A 174 15.66 18.17 8.00
N ALA A 175 15.43 19.47 7.86
CA ALA A 175 14.14 20.08 8.15
C ALA A 175 13.26 19.91 6.90
N SER A 176 11.95 19.79 7.09
CA SER A 176 11.01 19.58 5.98
C SER A 176 10.06 20.75 5.83
N ALA A 177 9.55 20.94 4.63
CA ALA A 177 8.56 21.95 4.29
C ALA A 177 7.51 21.35 3.37
N VAL A 178 6.31 21.90 3.47
CA VAL A 178 5.27 21.73 2.45
C VAL A 178 5.42 22.88 1.47
N VAL A 179 5.50 22.56 0.19
CA VAL A 179 5.52 23.51 -0.91
C VAL A 179 4.32 23.25 -1.80
N ILE A 180 3.55 24.28 -2.12
CA ILE A 180 2.38 24.14 -3.00
C ILE A 180 2.53 25.04 -4.22
N PHE A 181 2.23 24.44 -5.37
CA PHE A 181 2.02 25.12 -6.65
C PHE A 181 0.53 25.05 -6.98
N ASP A 182 -0.14 26.20 -6.99
CA ASP A 182 -1.55 26.39 -7.36
C ASP A 182 -1.74 27.86 -7.79
N THR A 183 -1.97 28.11 -9.08
CA THR A 183 -2.21 29.46 -9.61
C THR A 183 -3.40 30.16 -8.97
N SER A 184 -4.31 29.41 -8.35
CA SER A 184 -5.50 29.90 -7.67
C SER A 184 -5.35 30.00 -6.15
N TRP A 185 -4.14 29.83 -5.60
CA TRP A 185 -3.90 29.85 -4.15
C TRP A 185 -4.40 31.14 -3.49
N GLN A 186 -5.22 30.98 -2.44
CA GLN A 186 -5.83 32.10 -1.71
C GLN A 186 -5.27 32.29 -0.28
N GLY A 187 -4.42 31.36 0.18
CA GLY A 187 -3.86 31.42 1.54
C GLY A 187 -2.67 32.36 1.66
N GLU A 188 -2.24 32.63 2.88
CA GLU A 188 -0.97 33.33 3.13
C GLU A 188 0.20 32.54 2.54
N ARG A 189 1.00 33.19 1.68
CA ARG A 189 2.09 32.54 0.93
C ARG A 189 3.20 31.98 1.82
N ARG A 190 3.50 32.63 2.95
CA ARG A 190 4.57 32.25 3.89
C ARG A 190 4.09 32.46 5.34
N PRO A 191 3.28 31.57 5.90
CA PRO A 191 2.80 31.70 7.26
C PRO A 191 3.95 31.73 8.27
N GLU A 192 3.87 32.61 9.28
CA GLU A 192 4.86 32.66 10.36
C GLU A 192 4.85 31.36 11.19
N ALA A 193 3.66 30.80 11.43
CA ALA A 193 3.51 29.55 12.17
C ALA A 193 4.01 28.36 11.33
N SER A 194 4.83 27.50 11.94
CA SER A 194 5.17 26.21 11.36
C SER A 194 4.06 25.18 11.63
N LEU A 195 3.89 24.22 10.72
CA LEU A 195 3.15 23.00 10.99
C LEU A 195 3.87 22.21 12.09
N ARG A 196 3.13 21.45 12.90
CA ARG A 196 3.73 20.56 13.90
C ARG A 196 3.62 19.13 13.43
N ARG A 197 4.76 18.45 13.30
CA ARG A 197 4.86 17.05 12.83
C ARG A 197 3.95 16.14 13.64
N ASP A 198 3.96 16.29 14.97
CA ASP A 198 3.17 15.44 15.87
C ASP A 198 1.66 15.67 15.70
N ASP A 199 1.23 16.91 15.44
CA ASP A 199 -0.19 17.24 15.22
C ASP A 199 -0.68 16.66 13.87
N LEU A 200 0.17 16.71 12.83
CA LEU A 200 -0.10 16.08 11.54
C LEU A 200 -0.24 14.56 11.68
N ILE A 201 0.72 13.90 12.36
CA ILE A 201 0.67 12.44 12.60
C ILE A 201 -0.57 12.07 13.40
N THR A 202 -0.87 12.81 14.48
CA THR A 202 -2.04 12.54 15.33
C THR A 202 -3.33 12.61 14.51
N THR A 203 -3.47 13.67 13.70
CA THR A 203 -4.65 13.87 12.85
C THR A 203 -4.78 12.77 11.81
N GLY A 204 -3.70 12.45 11.10
CA GLY A 204 -3.74 11.39 10.09
C GLY A 204 -3.96 10.00 10.68
N GLN A 205 -3.43 9.71 11.86
CA GLN A 205 -3.70 8.45 12.55
C GLN A 205 -5.19 8.32 12.89
N LEU A 206 -5.83 9.37 13.40
CA LEU A 206 -7.26 9.37 13.67
C LEU A 206 -8.09 9.08 12.41
N ILE A 207 -7.71 9.69 11.27
CA ILE A 207 -8.37 9.45 9.97
C ILE A 207 -8.19 8.00 9.54
N LEU A 208 -6.97 7.47 9.60
CA LEU A 208 -6.67 6.08 9.23
C LEU A 208 -7.43 5.08 10.12
N ASP A 209 -7.51 5.34 11.43
CA ASP A 209 -8.26 4.51 12.38
C ASP A 209 -9.77 4.55 12.10
N MET A 210 -10.31 5.69 11.64
CA MET A 210 -11.70 5.78 11.21
C MET A 210 -11.95 4.98 9.93
N ILE A 211 -11.07 5.10 8.93
CA ILE A 211 -11.15 4.34 7.68
C ILE A 211 -11.08 2.84 7.98
N HIS A 212 -10.11 2.41 8.79
CA HIS A 212 -9.94 1.01 9.16
C HIS A 212 -11.18 0.44 9.86
N ARG A 213 -11.72 1.15 10.86
CA ARG A 213 -12.95 0.73 11.56
C ARG A 213 -14.13 0.60 10.60
N GLN A 214 -14.28 1.53 9.66
CA GLN A 214 -15.36 1.49 8.68
C GLN A 214 -15.18 0.33 7.70
N ALA A 215 -13.95 0.06 7.24
CA ALA A 215 -13.65 -1.06 6.37
C ALA A 215 -13.94 -2.41 7.06
N VAL A 216 -13.54 -2.57 8.33
CA VAL A 216 -13.86 -3.76 9.13
C VAL A 216 -15.37 -3.92 9.28
N ALA A 217 -16.11 -2.85 9.61
CA ALA A 217 -17.56 -2.89 9.75
C ALA A 217 -18.26 -3.31 8.43
N LEU A 218 -17.81 -2.78 7.30
CA LEU A 218 -18.33 -3.15 5.97
C LEU A 218 -18.03 -4.61 5.64
N ASN A 219 -16.82 -5.10 5.93
CA ASN A 219 -16.46 -6.51 5.70
C ASN A 219 -17.28 -7.47 6.55
N ILE A 220 -17.54 -7.13 7.82
CA ILE A 220 -18.41 -7.91 8.70
C ILE A 220 -19.84 -7.94 8.15
N ALA A 221 -20.40 -6.79 7.78
CA ALA A 221 -21.74 -6.70 7.22
C ALA A 221 -21.87 -7.47 5.89
N ALA A 222 -20.85 -7.42 5.04
CA ALA A 222 -20.80 -8.18 3.80
C ALA A 222 -20.79 -9.70 4.06
N ARG A 223 -19.97 -10.18 5.00
CA ARG A 223 -19.94 -11.60 5.41
C ARG A 223 -21.27 -12.09 5.94
N GLN A 224 -21.89 -11.32 6.84
CA GLN A 224 -23.21 -11.64 7.40
C GLN A 224 -24.30 -11.70 6.32
N THR A 225 -24.22 -10.83 5.31
CA THR A 225 -25.17 -10.84 4.18
C THR A 225 -24.99 -12.09 3.32
N ILE A 226 -23.75 -12.49 3.05
CA ILE A 226 -23.44 -13.73 2.30
C ILE A 226 -23.93 -14.97 3.07
N GLU A 227 -23.68 -15.04 4.38
CA GLU A 227 -24.15 -16.14 5.24
C GLU A 227 -25.68 -16.20 5.28
N ALA A 228 -26.35 -15.05 5.44
CA ALA A 228 -27.81 -14.99 5.46
C ALA A 228 -28.45 -15.38 4.12
N THR A 229 -27.84 -15.03 2.99
CA THR A 229 -28.34 -15.36 1.64
C THR A 229 -27.99 -16.78 1.19
N SER A 230 -26.97 -17.40 1.79
CA SER A 230 -26.57 -18.79 1.51
C SER A 230 -27.51 -19.84 2.12
N SER A 231 -28.41 -19.44 3.03
CA SER A 231 -29.35 -20.33 3.73
C SER A 231 -30.53 -20.86 2.90
N VAL A 232 -30.56 -20.66 1.57
CA VAL A 232 -31.65 -21.15 0.68
C VAL A 232 -31.28 -22.40 -0.14
N ILE A 233 -30.06 -22.94 -0.02
CA ILE A 233 -29.75 -24.26 -0.58
C ILE A 233 -29.86 -25.31 0.51
N THR A 234 -31.06 -25.87 0.69
CA THR A 234 -31.25 -27.10 1.46
C THR A 234 -30.74 -28.28 0.60
N LEU A 235 -29.49 -28.69 0.81
CA LEU A 235 -28.97 -29.98 0.35
C LEU A 235 -29.11 -31.01 1.48
N PRO A 236 -29.41 -32.29 1.16
CA PRO A 236 -29.69 -33.31 2.16
C PRO A 236 -28.44 -33.63 2.97
N ALA A 237 -28.66 -33.92 4.25
CA ALA A 237 -27.64 -34.23 5.24
C ALA A 237 -26.60 -35.26 4.75
N ALA A 238 -25.35 -34.84 4.66
CA ALA A 238 -24.17 -35.68 4.80
C ALA A 238 -23.26 -34.98 5.82
N SER A 239 -23.45 -35.35 7.09
CA SER A 239 -22.77 -34.78 8.23
C SER A 239 -21.40 -35.45 8.39
N GLU A 240 -20.37 -34.93 7.74
CA GLU A 240 -18.97 -35.18 8.10
C GLU A 240 -18.33 -33.83 8.47
N THR A 241 -17.96 -33.68 9.74
CA THR A 241 -17.32 -32.46 10.26
C THR A 241 -15.92 -32.32 9.68
N LEU A 242 -15.44 -31.09 9.41
CA LEU A 242 -14.06 -30.83 8.90
C LEU A 242 -12.97 -31.47 9.77
N ALA A 243 -13.21 -31.60 11.08
CA ALA A 243 -12.36 -32.33 12.01
C ALA A 243 -12.24 -33.85 11.72
N THR A 244 -13.25 -34.47 11.10
CA THR A 244 -13.19 -35.87 10.65
C THR A 244 -12.44 -35.98 9.32
N ILE A 245 -12.64 -35.01 8.42
CA ILE A 245 -11.95 -34.95 7.12
C ILE A 245 -10.43 -34.80 7.31
N THR A 246 -9.96 -33.95 8.23
CA THR A 246 -8.52 -33.76 8.48
C THR A 246 -7.80 -35.05 8.91
N THR A 247 -8.51 -36.02 9.49
CA THR A 247 -7.93 -37.32 9.90
C THR A 247 -7.79 -38.33 8.76
N GLY A 248 -8.52 -38.14 7.66
CA GLY A 248 -8.51 -39.03 6.50
C GLY A 248 -7.67 -38.53 5.32
N VAL A 249 -7.23 -37.27 5.34
CA VAL A 249 -6.44 -36.65 4.26
C VAL A 249 -4.95 -36.99 4.42
N GLU A 250 -4.35 -37.56 3.38
CA GLU A 250 -2.90 -37.72 3.33
C GLU A 250 -2.19 -36.40 2.95
N PRO A 251 -1.26 -35.88 3.78
CA PRO A 251 -0.51 -34.67 3.46
C PRO A 251 0.34 -34.82 2.19
N LEU A 252 0.25 -33.84 1.29
CA LEU A 252 1.01 -33.85 0.04
C LEU A 252 2.35 -33.13 0.21
N GLN A 253 3.46 -33.88 0.32
CA GLN A 253 4.80 -33.33 0.56
C GLN A 253 5.31 -32.47 -0.60
N ASP A 254 5.14 -32.94 -1.83
CA ASP A 254 5.69 -32.32 -3.04
C ASP A 254 4.66 -31.45 -3.78
N TRP A 255 3.69 -30.85 -3.05
CA TRP A 255 2.56 -30.12 -3.63
C TRP A 255 2.96 -28.99 -4.60
N GLN A 256 4.16 -28.43 -4.43
CA GLN A 256 4.73 -27.39 -5.30
C GLN A 256 4.91 -27.85 -6.75
N GLN A 257 4.96 -29.17 -6.99
CA GLN A 257 5.06 -29.78 -8.31
C GLN A 257 3.70 -29.96 -9.01
N PHE A 258 2.59 -29.58 -8.36
CA PHE A 258 1.23 -29.73 -8.87
C PHE A 258 0.63 -28.35 -9.20
N PRO A 259 0.65 -27.91 -10.48
CA PRO A 259 0.23 -26.55 -10.84
C PRO A 259 -1.21 -26.21 -10.43
N ALA A 260 -2.16 -27.14 -10.56
CA ALA A 260 -3.56 -26.91 -10.19
C ALA A 260 -3.73 -26.66 -8.68
N ILE A 261 -3.09 -27.49 -7.85
CA ILE A 261 -3.12 -27.35 -6.39
C ILE A 261 -2.43 -26.04 -5.97
N LYS A 262 -1.30 -25.72 -6.60
CA LYS A 262 -0.55 -24.50 -6.35
C LYS A 262 -1.36 -23.24 -6.67
N THR A 263 -2.10 -23.24 -7.77
CA THR A 263 -3.00 -22.14 -8.15
C THR A 263 -4.08 -21.91 -7.09
N VAL A 264 -4.71 -22.98 -6.60
CA VAL A 264 -5.75 -22.87 -5.55
C VAL A 264 -5.16 -22.34 -4.26
N ILE A 265 -4.00 -22.85 -3.81
CA ILE A 265 -3.35 -22.41 -2.57
C ILE A 265 -3.00 -20.90 -2.61
N TYR A 266 -2.49 -20.41 -3.74
CA TYR A 266 -2.13 -19.00 -3.88
C TYR A 266 -3.31 -18.03 -3.99
N GLN A 267 -4.54 -18.54 -4.11
CA GLN A 267 -5.76 -17.73 -4.05
C GLN A 267 -6.36 -17.66 -2.64
N ILE A 268 -5.78 -18.36 -1.66
CA ILE A 268 -6.27 -18.41 -0.28
C ILE A 268 -5.41 -17.49 0.58
N ASP A 269 -5.96 -16.34 0.97
CA ASP A 269 -5.28 -15.35 1.83
C ASP A 269 -4.76 -15.98 3.14
N GLU A 270 -5.51 -16.94 3.70
CA GLU A 270 -5.14 -17.64 4.92
C GLU A 270 -3.96 -18.61 4.76
N ALA A 271 -3.62 -19.03 3.54
CA ALA A 271 -2.59 -20.06 3.30
C ALA A 271 -1.18 -19.58 3.69
N ASP A 272 -0.91 -18.28 3.59
CA ASP A 272 0.37 -17.67 3.95
C ASP A 272 0.64 -17.70 5.46
N LEU A 273 -0.42 -17.88 6.26
CA LEU A 273 -0.34 -17.95 7.72
C LEU A 273 -0.20 -19.39 8.23
N LEU A 274 -0.39 -20.40 7.36
CA LEU A 274 -0.33 -21.80 7.74
C LEU A 274 1.11 -22.25 8.01
N THR A 275 1.26 -23.14 9.00
CA THR A 275 2.52 -23.87 9.16
C THR A 275 2.77 -24.77 7.93
N PRO A 276 4.04 -25.09 7.59
CA PRO A 276 4.32 -26.00 6.49
C PRO A 276 3.63 -27.37 6.59
N ALA A 277 3.36 -27.85 7.82
CA ALA A 277 2.60 -29.08 8.02
C ALA A 277 1.14 -28.93 7.60
N ASN A 278 0.51 -27.81 7.97
CA ASN A 278 -0.88 -27.51 7.61
C ASN A 278 -1.02 -27.18 6.13
N THR A 279 -0.04 -26.51 5.51
CA THR A 279 -0.03 -26.30 4.05
C THR A 279 -0.01 -27.63 3.29
N ARG A 280 0.76 -28.62 3.77
CA ARG A 280 0.78 -29.97 3.15
C ARG A 280 -0.54 -30.72 3.33
N LEU A 281 -1.19 -30.58 4.48
CA LEU A 281 -2.53 -31.13 4.73
C LEU A 281 -3.58 -30.47 3.81
N LEU A 282 -3.57 -29.14 3.73
CA LEU A 282 -4.42 -28.39 2.81
C LEU A 282 -4.20 -28.82 1.35
N ALA A 283 -2.96 -29.00 0.93
CA ALA A 283 -2.63 -29.48 -0.41
C ALA A 283 -3.16 -30.90 -0.68
N GLY A 284 -3.08 -31.80 0.30
CA GLY A 284 -3.68 -33.13 0.23
C GLY A 284 -5.20 -33.07 0.07
N TYR A 285 -5.85 -32.18 0.82
CA TYR A 285 -7.30 -31.98 0.75
C TYR A 285 -7.75 -31.42 -0.61
N ILE A 286 -7.01 -30.44 -1.15
CA ILE A 286 -7.28 -29.87 -2.48
C ILE A 286 -7.13 -30.95 -3.57
N ARG A 287 -6.13 -31.82 -3.48
CA ARG A 287 -5.99 -32.96 -4.40
C ARG A 287 -7.24 -33.83 -4.38
N ASP A 288 -7.71 -34.21 -3.19
CA ASP A 288 -8.87 -35.09 -3.04
C ASP A 288 -10.17 -34.42 -3.57
N LEU A 289 -10.30 -33.09 -3.44
CA LEU A 289 -11.40 -32.32 -4.04
C LEU A 289 -11.37 -32.31 -5.57
N LEU A 290 -10.18 -32.13 -6.15
CA LEU A 290 -9.97 -32.12 -7.61
C LEU A 290 -10.20 -33.50 -8.23
N ASP A 291 -9.84 -34.57 -7.52
CA ASP A 291 -10.11 -35.95 -7.94
C ASP A 291 -11.61 -36.32 -7.83
N GLY A 292 -12.38 -35.56 -7.04
CA GLY A 292 -13.80 -35.81 -6.72
C GLY A 292 -14.84 -35.20 -7.67
N ASP A 293 -14.47 -34.72 -8.86
CA ASP A 293 -15.35 -34.04 -9.83
C ASP A 293 -16.04 -32.77 -9.27
N THR A 294 -15.34 -32.07 -8.37
CA THR A 294 -15.80 -30.81 -7.77
C THR A 294 -15.47 -29.64 -8.71
N ASN A 295 -16.46 -28.78 -9.02
CA ASN A 295 -16.24 -27.58 -9.83
C ASN A 295 -15.19 -26.63 -9.19
N GLU A 296 -14.49 -25.82 -9.99
CA GLU A 296 -13.37 -24.96 -9.56
C GLU A 296 -13.79 -23.95 -8.47
N GLU A 297 -14.97 -23.34 -8.61
CA GLU A 297 -15.50 -22.37 -7.63
C GLU A 297 -15.80 -23.02 -6.27
N HIS A 298 -16.26 -24.27 -6.28
CA HIS A 298 -16.49 -25.06 -5.06
C HIS A 298 -15.18 -25.53 -4.44
N THR A 299 -14.18 -25.85 -5.27
CA THR A 299 -12.84 -26.26 -4.81
C THR A 299 -12.16 -25.15 -4.02
N LEU A 300 -12.17 -23.91 -4.53
CA LEU A 300 -11.58 -22.78 -3.82
C LEU A 300 -12.31 -22.51 -2.50
N SER A 301 -13.64 -22.48 -2.53
CA SER A 301 -14.46 -22.23 -1.33
C SER A 301 -14.18 -23.27 -0.23
N HIS A 302 -14.14 -24.55 -0.57
CA HIS A 302 -13.86 -25.63 0.38
C HIS A 302 -12.42 -25.57 0.89
N ALA A 303 -11.45 -25.22 0.03
CA ALA A 303 -10.06 -25.07 0.41
C ALA A 303 -9.84 -23.88 1.38
N THR A 304 -10.52 -22.76 1.16
CA THR A 304 -10.49 -21.61 2.08
C THR A 304 -11.06 -21.96 3.45
N LEU A 305 -12.15 -22.73 3.51
CA LEU A 305 -12.71 -23.20 4.79
C LEU A 305 -11.74 -24.12 5.53
N MET A 306 -11.10 -25.06 4.81
CA MET A 306 -10.07 -25.93 5.37
C MET A 306 -8.86 -25.13 5.88
N ALA A 307 -8.40 -24.11 5.16
CA ALA A 307 -7.31 -23.26 5.59
C ALA A 307 -7.63 -22.51 6.89
N LYS A 308 -8.85 -21.98 7.02
CA LYS A 308 -9.33 -21.34 8.26
C LYS A 308 -9.38 -22.31 9.43
N HIS A 309 -9.92 -23.51 9.22
CA HIS A 309 -9.94 -24.56 10.24
C HIS A 309 -8.52 -24.94 10.69
N LEU A 310 -7.57 -25.04 9.75
CA LEU A 310 -6.18 -25.37 10.07
C LEU A 310 -5.42 -24.22 10.78
N LEU A 311 -5.88 -22.97 10.65
CA LEU A 311 -5.36 -21.84 11.43
C LEU A 311 -5.91 -21.84 12.85
N ASN A 312 -7.23 -22.02 12.99
CA ASN A 312 -7.95 -21.93 14.26
C ASN A 312 -8.87 -23.16 14.45
N PRO A 313 -8.32 -24.33 14.81
CA PRO A 313 -9.11 -25.56 14.94
C PRO A 313 -10.18 -25.52 16.04
N ASP A 314 -10.05 -24.59 17.00
CA ASP A 314 -10.97 -24.42 18.12
C ASP A 314 -12.15 -23.46 17.82
N GLU A 315 -12.12 -22.73 16.70
CA GLU A 315 -13.13 -21.71 16.36
C GLU A 315 -14.48 -22.34 15.96
N GLU A 316 -14.48 -23.53 15.36
CA GLU A 316 -15.70 -24.31 15.09
C GLU A 316 -16.36 -24.85 16.37
N GLN A 317 -15.58 -25.18 17.41
CA GLN A 317 -16.14 -25.63 18.69
C GLN A 317 -16.89 -24.51 19.42
N LEU A 318 -16.43 -23.26 19.28
CA LEU A 318 -17.10 -22.08 19.82
C LEU A 318 -18.42 -21.79 19.12
N MET A 319 -18.51 -21.98 17.80
CA MET A 319 -19.75 -21.85 17.03
C MET A 319 -20.78 -22.95 17.35
N LEU A 320 -20.35 -24.20 17.56
CA LEU A 320 -21.25 -25.27 18.01
C LEU A 320 -21.73 -25.06 19.46
N ALA A 321 -20.85 -24.64 20.37
CA ALA A 321 -21.21 -24.40 21.77
C ALA A 321 -22.20 -23.22 21.96
N LEU A 322 -22.21 -22.25 21.03
CA LEU A 322 -23.17 -21.14 21.04
C LEU A 322 -24.56 -21.56 20.52
N ASN A 323 -24.65 -22.58 19.66
CA ASN A 323 -25.93 -23.10 19.16
C ASN A 323 -26.59 -24.13 20.09
N ASP A 324 -25.81 -24.81 20.94
CA ASP A 324 -26.34 -25.77 21.93
C ASP A 324 -26.81 -25.09 23.25
N GLY A 325 -26.61 -23.77 23.39
CA GLY A 325 -26.94 -22.98 24.58
C GLY A 325 -28.34 -22.34 24.60
N GLU A 326 -29.10 -22.37 23.50
CA GLU A 326 -30.45 -21.77 23.40
C GLU A 326 -31.59 -22.80 23.48
N ALA A 327 -31.40 -23.85 24.29
CA ALA A 327 -32.49 -24.75 24.67
C ALA A 327 -32.51 -24.99 26.20
N ALA A 328 -32.97 -23.99 26.95
CA ALA A 328 -33.57 -24.15 28.28
C ALA A 328 -34.52 -22.98 28.60
#